data_AF-A0A6A7G9A2-F1
#
_entry.id   AF-A0A6A7G9A2-F1
#
_cell.length_a   1.000
_cell.length_b   1.000
_cell.length_c   1.000
_cell.angle_alpha   90.00
_cell.angle_beta   90.00
_cell.angle_gamma   90.00
#
_symmetry.space_group_name_H-M   'P 1'
#
loop_
_entity.id
_entity.type
_entity.pdbx_description
1 polymer ?
#
loop_
_entity_poly.entity_id
_entity_poly.type
_entity_poly.pdbx_seq_one_letter_code
_entity_poly.pdbx_strand_id
1 'polypeptide(L)'
;QRPNPERLERTSDSIEAESMSSKGNTSLVRLKTKQHNFEVATKPGTVKKWREGKLGLDNVLVTDVIFSNFTKGDRARTADVTSAFETEDLNECMERILREGTVQVSAAEKREEIVKKKKNIVYLIHKNFINPKTNQPHPTVRIETALDGSKFRVDPMKEPEQQVSGAVKALIGVLTLKKSTIEGTLVLTHKYVGSCSNIVHSKASILREDYTSEGIKWRLELSPGDFDDFQSGLNKVTKGDYQWIPSSGGVAVEDDEKDDGGGKGKKKKKKKKGGK
;
A
#
# COMPACT_ATOMS: atom_id res chain seq x y z
N GLN A 1 -1.75 18.38 -60.91
CA GLN A 1 -0.99 18.44 -59.65
C GLN A 1 -1.31 17.18 -58.86
N ARG A 2 -0.32 16.29 -58.64
CA ARG A 2 -0.51 15.15 -57.73
C ARG A 2 -0.55 15.73 -56.30
N PRO A 3 -1.52 15.34 -55.45
CA PRO A 3 -1.55 15.82 -54.08
C PRO A 3 -0.29 15.35 -53.33
N ASN A 4 0.28 16.23 -52.51
CA ASN A 4 1.46 15.93 -51.68
C ASN A 4 1.14 14.76 -50.73
N PRO A 5 1.86 13.62 -50.79
CA PRO A 5 1.58 12.45 -49.95
C PRO A 5 1.64 12.74 -48.43
N GLU A 6 2.44 13.71 -47.99
CA GLU A 6 2.50 14.15 -46.58
C GLU A 6 1.18 14.73 -46.05
N ARG A 7 0.27 15.19 -46.93
CA ARG A 7 -0.97 15.84 -46.51
C ARG A 7 -2.09 14.84 -46.17
N LEU A 8 -2.00 13.61 -46.69
CA LEU A 8 -2.99 12.55 -46.46
C LEU A 8 -2.71 11.79 -45.16
N GLU A 9 -1.44 11.50 -44.83
CA GLU A 9 -1.07 10.83 -43.57
C GLU A 9 -1.35 11.67 -42.32
N ARG A 10 -1.22 13.00 -42.41
CA ARG A 10 -1.55 13.93 -41.33
C ARG A 10 -3.02 13.90 -40.90
N THR A 11 -3.93 13.31 -41.67
CA THR A 11 -5.36 13.29 -41.31
C THR A 11 -5.76 12.02 -40.57
N SER A 12 -5.19 10.86 -40.93
CA SER A 12 -5.47 9.57 -40.29
C SER A 12 -4.89 9.48 -38.88
N ASP A 13 -3.64 9.92 -38.69
CA ASP A 13 -2.96 9.83 -37.40
C ASP A 13 -3.54 10.76 -36.34
N SER A 14 -3.97 11.96 -36.76
CA SER A 14 -4.66 12.91 -35.87
C SER A 14 -5.99 12.35 -35.39
N ILE A 15 -6.75 11.68 -36.26
CA ILE A 15 -8.00 11.01 -35.91
C ILE A 15 -7.75 9.83 -34.96
N GLU A 16 -6.68 9.06 -35.16
CA GLU A 16 -6.29 7.96 -34.27
C GLU A 16 -5.87 8.46 -32.88
N ALA A 17 -5.02 9.48 -32.81
CA ALA A 17 -4.59 10.10 -31.55
C ALA A 17 -5.77 10.73 -30.79
N GLU A 18 -6.68 11.41 -31.50
CA GLU A 18 -7.88 12.02 -30.93
C GLU A 18 -8.89 10.96 -30.45
N SER A 19 -9.06 9.86 -31.19
CA SER A 19 -9.84 8.68 -30.78
C SER A 19 -9.26 7.97 -29.55
N MET A 20 -7.94 7.84 -29.47
CA MET A 20 -7.25 7.23 -28.33
C MET A 20 -7.31 8.13 -27.09
N SER A 21 -7.12 9.44 -27.25
CA SER A 21 -7.24 10.44 -26.20
C SER A 21 -8.68 10.54 -25.66
N SER A 22 -9.67 10.52 -26.55
CA SER A 22 -11.10 10.58 -26.21
C SER A 22 -11.59 9.37 -25.40
N LYS A 23 -10.97 8.20 -25.59
CA LYS A 23 -11.35 6.96 -24.89
C LYS A 23 -10.86 6.86 -23.44
N GLY A 24 -10.14 7.85 -22.91
CA GLY A 24 -9.75 7.90 -21.50
C GLY A 24 -8.80 6.78 -21.04
N ASN A 25 -8.30 5.96 -21.96
CA ASN A 25 -7.52 4.75 -21.70
C ASN A 25 -6.04 4.92 -22.05
N THR A 26 -5.54 6.16 -22.06
CA THR A 26 -4.16 6.47 -22.42
C THR A 26 -3.56 7.43 -21.40
N SER A 27 -2.36 7.11 -20.93
CA SER A 27 -1.50 7.95 -20.11
C SER A 27 -0.32 8.42 -20.94
N LEU A 28 0.15 9.65 -20.74
CA LEU A 28 1.26 10.21 -21.50
C LEU A 28 2.53 10.27 -20.66
N VAL A 29 3.66 9.92 -21.25
CA VAL A 29 4.96 10.20 -20.64
C VAL A 29 5.64 11.28 -21.46
N ARG A 30 5.96 12.41 -20.80
CA ARG A 30 6.59 13.56 -21.44
C ARG A 30 8.03 13.71 -20.97
N LEU A 31 8.96 13.79 -21.93
CA LEU A 31 10.33 14.20 -21.70
C LEU A 31 10.56 15.56 -22.36
N LYS A 32 11.01 16.54 -21.57
CA LYS A 32 11.36 17.88 -22.06
C LYS A 32 12.86 18.03 -22.13
N THR A 33 13.38 18.26 -23.32
CA THR A 33 14.79 18.61 -23.53
C THR A 33 14.93 20.13 -23.60
N LYS A 34 16.16 20.63 -23.81
CA LYS A 34 16.40 22.08 -23.94
C LYS A 34 15.66 22.70 -25.14
N GLN A 35 15.44 21.92 -26.20
CA GLN A 35 14.91 22.43 -27.47
C GLN A 35 13.55 21.82 -27.86
N HIS A 36 13.27 20.57 -27.45
CA HIS A 36 12.09 19.83 -27.90
C HIS A 36 11.33 19.19 -26.73
N ASN A 37 10.06 18.88 -26.98
CA ASN A 37 9.26 18.02 -26.10
C ASN A 37 8.96 16.73 -26.85
N PHE A 38 9.09 15.61 -26.15
CA PHE A 38 8.77 14.29 -26.67
C PHE A 38 7.73 13.64 -25.76
N GLU A 39 6.73 13.02 -26.39
CA GLU A 39 5.60 12.39 -25.72
C GLU A 39 5.39 10.99 -26.27
N VAL A 40 5.13 10.05 -25.36
CA VAL A 40 4.81 8.67 -25.69
C VAL A 40 3.49 8.29 -25.04
N ALA A 41 2.62 7.65 -25.83
CA ALA A 41 1.33 7.14 -25.37
C ALA A 41 1.48 5.75 -24.75
N THR A 42 0.99 5.63 -23.52
CA THR A 42 1.13 4.42 -22.69
C THR A 42 -0.19 3.98 -22.11
N LYS A 43 -0.30 2.70 -21.78
CA LYS A 43 -1.45 2.16 -21.07
C LYS A 43 -1.42 2.64 -19.60
N PRO A 44 -2.53 3.13 -19.03
CA PRO A 44 -2.58 3.61 -17.65
C PRO A 44 -2.03 2.59 -16.63
N GLY A 45 -1.32 3.06 -15.61
CA GLY A 45 -0.74 2.22 -14.56
C GLY A 45 0.36 1.22 -14.98
N THR A 46 0.77 1.17 -16.26
CA THR A 46 1.80 0.23 -16.74
C THR A 46 3.22 0.76 -16.62
N VAL A 47 3.42 2.07 -16.76
CA VAL A 47 4.76 2.71 -16.74
C VAL A 47 5.50 2.44 -15.44
N LYS A 48 4.80 2.49 -14.28
CA LYS A 48 5.41 2.18 -12.98
C LYS A 48 5.92 0.72 -12.93
N LYS A 49 5.12 -0.23 -13.41
CA LYS A 49 5.49 -1.66 -13.44
C LYS A 49 6.66 -1.92 -14.40
N TRP A 50 6.74 -1.20 -15.51
CA TRP A 50 7.87 -1.26 -16.43
C TRP A 50 9.16 -0.73 -15.80
N ARG A 51 9.11 0.41 -15.09
CA ARG A 51 10.25 0.93 -14.33
C ARG A 51 10.73 -0.03 -13.24
N GLU A 52 9.84 -0.84 -12.69
CA GLU A 52 10.14 -1.92 -11.75
C GLU A 52 10.66 -3.22 -12.44
N GLY A 53 10.76 -3.25 -13.77
CA GLY A 53 11.22 -4.41 -14.54
C GLY A 53 10.20 -5.54 -14.68
N LYS A 54 8.92 -5.30 -14.37
CA LYS A 54 7.85 -6.32 -14.36
C LYS A 54 7.09 -6.45 -15.67
N LEU A 55 7.27 -5.51 -16.60
CA LEU A 55 6.62 -5.49 -17.91
C LEU A 55 7.67 -5.19 -18.99
N GLY A 56 7.51 -5.82 -20.16
CA GLY A 56 8.23 -5.44 -21.39
C GLY A 56 7.62 -4.21 -22.06
N LEU A 57 8.37 -3.57 -22.95
CA LEU A 57 8.00 -2.32 -23.62
C LEU A 57 6.67 -2.41 -24.38
N ASP A 58 6.44 -3.48 -25.15
CA ASP A 58 5.21 -3.72 -25.93
C ASP A 58 3.94 -3.76 -25.07
N ASN A 59 4.08 -4.15 -23.80
CA ASN A 59 2.97 -4.22 -22.87
C ASN A 59 2.63 -2.86 -22.25
N VAL A 60 3.47 -1.85 -22.45
CA VAL A 60 3.34 -0.50 -21.90
C VAL A 60 2.85 0.48 -22.95
N LEU A 61 3.42 0.41 -24.15
CA LEU A 61 3.10 1.31 -25.25
C LEU A 61 1.69 1.07 -25.77
N VAL A 62 1.03 2.16 -26.18
CA VAL A 62 -0.22 2.10 -26.97
C VAL A 62 0.12 2.17 -28.46
N THR A 63 1.16 2.92 -28.81
CA THR A 63 1.66 3.13 -30.17
C THR A 63 3.18 3.21 -30.15
N ASP A 64 3.84 2.70 -31.18
CA ASP A 64 5.30 2.77 -31.36
C ASP A 64 5.72 4.08 -32.04
N VAL A 65 5.16 5.21 -31.57
CA VAL A 65 5.34 6.54 -32.17
C VAL A 65 5.72 7.55 -31.09
N ILE A 66 6.74 8.36 -31.37
CA ILE A 66 7.13 9.49 -30.54
C ILE A 66 6.45 10.76 -31.08
N PHE A 67 5.69 11.42 -30.21
CA PHE A 67 4.97 12.64 -30.55
C PHE A 67 5.71 13.87 -30.04
N SER A 68 5.61 14.98 -30.77
CA SER A 68 5.95 16.31 -30.23
C SER A 68 4.75 16.90 -29.48
N ASN A 69 3.53 16.51 -29.87
CA ASN A 69 2.28 16.80 -29.16
C ASN A 69 1.24 15.72 -29.46
N PHE A 70 1.01 14.82 -28.51
CA PHE A 70 0.07 13.71 -28.68
C PHE A 70 -1.37 14.22 -28.86
N THR A 71 -1.79 15.22 -28.10
CA THR A 71 -3.15 15.77 -28.15
C THR A 71 -3.50 16.35 -29.52
N LYS A 72 -2.51 16.85 -30.27
CA LYS A 72 -2.68 17.37 -31.63
C LYS A 72 -2.41 16.31 -32.72
N GLY A 73 -1.89 15.14 -32.34
CA GLY A 73 -1.40 14.14 -33.27
C GLY A 73 -0.09 14.52 -33.98
N ASP A 74 0.66 15.49 -33.45
CA ASP A 74 1.91 15.95 -34.06
C ASP A 74 3.04 14.97 -33.74
N ARG A 75 3.53 14.24 -34.74
CA ARG A 75 4.71 13.36 -34.61
C ARG A 75 6.00 14.17 -34.42
N ALA A 76 6.95 13.63 -33.65
CA ALA A 76 8.28 14.23 -33.57
C ALA A 76 9.03 14.00 -34.90
N ARG A 77 9.77 15.00 -35.38
CA ARG A 77 10.59 14.83 -36.59
C ARG A 77 11.77 13.93 -36.26
N THR A 78 12.12 13.01 -37.17
CA THR A 78 13.25 12.09 -36.98
C THR A 78 14.54 12.84 -36.64
N ALA A 79 14.83 13.94 -37.34
CA ALA A 79 16.01 14.77 -37.06
C ALA A 79 16.04 15.34 -35.62
N ASP A 80 14.87 15.70 -35.07
CA ASP A 80 14.76 16.22 -33.70
C ASP A 80 14.96 15.10 -32.67
N VAL A 81 14.46 13.90 -32.96
CA VAL A 81 14.65 12.69 -32.13
C VAL A 81 16.13 12.30 -32.14
N THR A 82 16.74 12.11 -33.31
CA THR A 82 18.14 11.71 -33.43
C THR A 82 19.09 12.72 -32.78
N SER A 83 18.84 14.02 -32.93
CA SER A 83 19.66 15.04 -32.28
C SER A 83 19.51 15.10 -30.76
N ALA A 84 18.33 14.76 -30.23
CA ALA A 84 18.08 14.76 -28.79
C ALA A 84 18.54 13.48 -28.08
N PHE A 85 18.43 12.33 -28.75
CA PHE A 85 18.70 11.01 -28.16
C PHE A 85 20.01 10.38 -28.63
N GLU A 86 20.66 10.97 -29.64
CA GLU A 86 21.92 10.49 -30.26
C GLU A 86 21.80 9.08 -30.88
N THR A 87 20.57 8.66 -31.19
CA THR A 87 20.25 7.36 -31.80
C THR A 87 19.05 7.50 -32.75
N GLU A 88 18.98 6.62 -33.74
CA GLU A 88 17.82 6.49 -34.64
C GLU A 88 16.88 5.35 -34.21
N ASP A 89 17.28 4.55 -33.21
CA ASP A 89 16.44 3.47 -32.68
C ASP A 89 15.28 4.05 -31.86
N LEU A 90 14.07 3.93 -32.42
CA LEU A 90 12.83 4.38 -31.79
C LEU A 90 12.55 3.67 -30.47
N ASN A 91 12.90 2.39 -30.33
CA ASN A 91 12.68 1.65 -29.09
C ASN A 91 13.58 2.20 -27.98
N GLU A 92 14.87 2.39 -28.26
CA GLU A 92 15.80 3.00 -27.30
C GLU A 92 15.35 4.41 -26.89
N CYS A 93 14.89 5.22 -27.85
CA CYS A 93 14.34 6.54 -27.58
C CYS A 93 13.11 6.48 -26.66
N MET A 94 12.17 5.57 -26.96
CA MET A 94 10.96 5.38 -26.15
C MET A 94 11.30 4.90 -24.73
N GLU A 95 12.22 3.95 -24.58
CA GLU A 95 12.69 3.51 -23.26
C GLU A 95 13.29 4.66 -22.46
N ARG A 96 14.10 5.51 -23.12
CA ARG A 96 14.69 6.69 -22.48
C ARG A 96 13.62 7.69 -22.05
N ILE A 97 12.61 7.95 -22.88
CA ILE A 97 11.45 8.78 -22.51
C ILE A 97 10.70 8.16 -21.33
N LEU A 98 10.47 6.84 -21.32
CA LEU A 98 9.79 6.16 -20.21
C LEU A 98 10.60 6.18 -18.91
N ARG A 99 11.93 6.17 -18.99
CA ARG A 99 12.83 6.17 -17.82
C ARG A 99 13.01 7.57 -17.24
N GLU A 100 13.29 8.55 -18.08
CA GLU A 100 13.64 9.93 -17.67
C GLU A 100 12.43 10.87 -17.65
N GLY A 101 11.38 10.55 -18.41
CA GLY A 101 10.20 11.40 -18.57
C GLY A 101 9.27 11.42 -17.36
N THR A 102 8.41 12.43 -17.33
CA THR A 102 7.37 12.58 -16.30
C THR A 102 6.05 12.00 -16.80
N VAL A 103 5.47 11.08 -16.03
CA VAL A 103 4.15 10.50 -16.31
C VAL A 103 3.07 11.56 -16.04
N GLN A 104 2.30 11.88 -17.06
CA GLN A 104 1.10 12.71 -16.99
C GLN A 104 -0.09 11.81 -16.67
N VAL A 105 -0.40 11.71 -15.38
CA VAL A 105 -1.56 10.96 -14.90
C VAL A 105 -2.82 11.62 -15.44
N SER A 106 -3.68 10.85 -16.11
CA SER A 106 -4.94 11.38 -16.63
C SER A 106 -5.89 11.75 -15.49
N ALA A 107 -6.87 12.63 -15.76
CA ALA A 107 -7.87 12.99 -14.75
C ALA A 107 -8.66 11.77 -14.25
N ALA A 108 -8.90 10.78 -15.13
CA ALA A 108 -9.58 9.54 -14.81
C ALA A 108 -8.73 8.65 -13.89
N GLU A 109 -7.46 8.43 -14.23
CA GLU A 109 -6.52 7.61 -13.44
C GLU A 109 -6.30 8.22 -12.06
N LYS A 110 -6.14 9.55 -11.99
CA LYS A 110 -6.02 10.27 -10.71
C LYS A 110 -7.26 10.08 -9.84
N ARG A 111 -8.46 10.12 -10.44
CA ARG A 111 -9.73 9.91 -9.70
C ARG A 111 -9.82 8.47 -9.17
N GLU A 112 -9.45 7.49 -9.98
CA GLU A 112 -9.44 6.08 -9.56
C GLU A 112 -8.46 5.84 -8.41
N GLU A 113 -7.26 6.41 -8.50
CA GLU A 113 -6.26 6.31 -7.44
C GLU A 113 -6.74 6.95 -6.13
N ILE A 114 -7.39 8.12 -6.21
CA ILE A 114 -8.03 8.75 -5.05
C ILE A 114 -9.08 7.84 -4.43
N VAL A 115 -9.96 7.23 -5.22
CA VAL A 115 -11.01 6.33 -4.71
C VAL A 115 -10.40 5.11 -4.04
N LYS A 116 -9.36 4.52 -4.65
CA LYS A 116 -8.64 3.37 -4.09
C LYS A 116 -7.96 3.73 -2.78
N LYS A 117 -7.22 4.85 -2.73
CA LYS A 117 -6.55 5.31 -1.51
C LYS A 117 -7.55 5.68 -0.42
N LYS A 118 -8.68 6.31 -0.77
CA LYS A 118 -9.77 6.59 0.18
C LYS A 118 -10.28 5.31 0.84
N LYS A 119 -10.56 4.26 0.07
CA LYS A 119 -10.99 2.95 0.60
C LYS A 119 -9.95 2.36 1.56
N ASN A 120 -8.66 2.45 1.22
CA ASN A 120 -7.59 1.99 2.10
C ASN A 120 -7.53 2.79 3.41
N ILE A 121 -7.67 4.13 3.35
CA ILE A 121 -7.70 4.99 4.54
C ILE A 121 -8.90 4.62 5.42
N VAL A 122 -10.09 4.43 4.84
CA VAL A 122 -11.30 3.98 5.56
C VAL A 122 -11.04 2.65 6.27
N TYR A 123 -10.44 1.69 5.57
CA TYR A 123 -10.10 0.39 6.14
C TYR A 123 -9.08 0.50 7.29
N LEU A 124 -8.04 1.32 7.13
CA LEU A 124 -7.04 1.55 8.18
C LEU A 124 -7.66 2.22 9.42
N ILE A 125 -8.60 3.14 9.23
CA ILE A 125 -9.33 3.76 10.34
C ILE A 125 -10.21 2.71 11.04
N HIS A 126 -10.97 1.91 10.28
CA HIS A 126 -11.78 0.83 10.83
C HIS A 126 -10.94 -0.16 11.65
N LYS A 127 -9.79 -0.58 11.13
CA LYS A 127 -8.91 -1.54 11.80
C LYS A 127 -8.26 -0.98 13.08
N ASN A 128 -7.85 0.29 13.06
CA ASN A 128 -6.99 0.85 14.11
C ASN A 128 -7.73 1.77 15.10
N PHE A 129 -9.00 2.09 14.88
CA PHE A 129 -9.76 3.01 15.73
C PHE A 129 -11.12 2.43 16.13
N ILE A 130 -11.49 2.68 17.38
CA ILE A 130 -12.73 2.23 18.00
C ILE A 130 -13.56 3.43 18.46
N ASN A 131 -14.85 3.19 18.66
CA ASN A 131 -15.72 4.12 19.36
C ASN A 131 -15.50 3.95 20.88
N PRO A 132 -15.08 4.99 21.62
CA PRO A 132 -14.83 4.88 23.06
C PRO A 132 -16.09 4.57 23.88
N LYS A 133 -17.30 4.78 23.33
CA LYS A 133 -18.55 4.46 24.03
C LYS A 133 -18.92 2.98 23.95
N THR A 134 -18.63 2.33 22.83
CA THR A 134 -19.02 0.93 22.58
C THR A 134 -17.83 -0.02 22.57
N ASN A 135 -16.60 0.49 22.59
CA ASN A 135 -15.34 -0.23 22.40
C ASN A 135 -15.30 -1.10 21.13
N GLN A 136 -16.10 -0.74 20.13
CA GLN A 136 -16.16 -1.44 18.85
C GLN A 136 -15.66 -0.55 17.70
N PRO A 137 -15.05 -1.14 16.65
CA PRO A 137 -14.74 -0.43 15.42
C PRO A 137 -15.97 0.23 14.79
N HIS A 138 -15.80 1.42 14.21
CA HIS A 138 -16.86 2.04 13.43
C HIS A 138 -17.03 1.32 12.09
N PRO A 139 -18.25 1.03 11.61
CA PRO A 139 -18.46 0.42 10.29
C PRO A 139 -17.79 1.23 9.17
N THR A 140 -17.22 0.55 8.18
CA THR A 140 -16.50 1.17 7.05
C THR A 140 -17.38 2.18 6.30
N VAL A 141 -18.64 1.83 6.03
CA VAL A 141 -19.63 2.72 5.39
C VAL A 141 -19.86 3.99 6.19
N ARG A 142 -19.86 3.90 7.54
CA ARG A 142 -20.05 5.06 8.42
C ARG A 142 -18.87 6.02 8.36
N ILE A 143 -17.64 5.47 8.35
CA ILE A 143 -16.40 6.24 8.20
C ILE A 143 -16.35 6.88 6.82
N GLU A 144 -16.70 6.14 5.76
CA GLU A 144 -16.72 6.65 4.40
C GLU A 144 -17.67 7.83 4.24
N THR A 145 -18.91 7.69 4.71
CA THR A 145 -19.92 8.77 4.69
C THR A 145 -19.45 9.99 5.48
N ALA A 146 -18.81 9.78 6.63
CA ALA A 146 -18.27 10.88 7.43
C ALA A 146 -17.09 11.58 6.75
N LEU A 147 -16.23 10.83 6.04
CA LEU A 147 -15.13 11.41 5.27
C LEU A 147 -15.63 12.23 4.08
N ASP A 148 -16.67 11.76 3.38
CA ASP A 148 -17.28 12.51 2.27
C ASP A 148 -17.91 13.82 2.71
N GLY A 149 -18.51 13.84 3.91
CA GLY A 149 -19.03 15.06 4.53
C GLY A 149 -17.95 15.97 5.15
N SER A 150 -16.70 15.51 5.21
CA SER A 150 -15.58 16.25 5.81
C SER A 150 -14.85 17.13 4.79
N LYS A 151 -13.98 18.02 5.28
CA LYS A 151 -13.08 18.82 4.43
C LYS A 151 -11.81 18.07 4.01
N PHE A 152 -11.70 16.77 4.34
CA PHE A 152 -10.50 15.99 4.04
C PHE A 152 -10.39 15.68 2.54
N ARG A 153 -9.20 15.91 1.98
CA ARG A 153 -8.88 15.59 0.59
C ARG A 153 -7.77 14.57 0.57
N VAL A 154 -7.99 13.46 -0.13
CA VAL A 154 -7.01 12.40 -0.33
C VAL A 154 -5.97 12.87 -1.34
N ASP A 155 -4.70 12.75 -0.98
CA ASP A 155 -3.56 13.00 -1.85
C ASP A 155 -3.19 11.70 -2.60
N PRO A 156 -3.25 11.68 -3.94
CA PRO A 156 -2.86 10.52 -4.73
C PRO A 156 -1.37 10.17 -4.62
N MET A 157 -0.50 11.12 -4.22
CA MET A 157 0.94 10.88 -4.21
C MET A 157 1.45 10.33 -2.87
N LYS A 158 0.69 10.51 -1.78
CA LYS A 158 1.10 10.05 -0.44
C LYS A 158 0.54 8.68 -0.11
N GLU A 159 1.26 7.91 0.68
CA GLU A 159 0.78 6.60 1.14
C GLU A 159 -0.44 6.74 2.08
N PRO A 160 -1.40 5.81 2.05
CA PRO A 160 -2.60 5.84 2.89
C PRO A 160 -2.30 6.04 4.38
N GLU A 161 -1.28 5.34 4.90
CA GLU A 161 -0.88 5.34 6.32
C GLU A 161 -0.49 6.74 6.79
N GLN A 162 0.24 7.49 5.95
CA GLN A 162 0.65 8.86 6.25
C GLN A 162 -0.53 9.82 6.30
N GLN A 163 -1.63 9.47 5.63
CA GLN A 163 -2.83 10.28 5.51
C GLN A 163 -3.88 9.99 6.59
N VAL A 164 -3.79 8.84 7.28
CA VAL A 164 -4.76 8.43 8.33
C VAL A 164 -4.88 9.47 9.44
N SER A 165 -3.76 10.03 9.91
CA SER A 165 -3.78 11.02 11.00
C SER A 165 -4.56 12.29 10.63
N GLY A 166 -4.42 12.77 9.39
CA GLY A 166 -5.17 13.90 8.86
C GLY A 166 -6.64 13.58 8.68
N ALA A 167 -6.95 12.39 8.18
CA ALA A 167 -8.32 11.90 8.03
C ALA A 167 -9.04 11.81 9.38
N VAL A 168 -8.39 11.24 10.41
CA VAL A 168 -8.94 11.15 11.76
C VAL A 168 -9.23 12.54 12.33
N LYS A 169 -8.30 13.50 12.19
CA LYS A 169 -8.52 14.89 12.63
C LYS A 169 -9.75 15.53 11.98
N ALA A 170 -9.98 15.27 10.69
CA ALA A 170 -11.13 15.80 9.97
C ALA A 170 -12.46 15.13 10.37
N LEU A 171 -12.41 13.92 10.95
CA LEU A 171 -13.57 13.18 11.43
C LEU A 171 -13.95 13.52 12.88
N ILE A 172 -13.03 14.10 13.66
CA ILE A 172 -13.31 14.56 15.03
C ILE A 172 -14.43 15.62 14.99
N GLY A 173 -15.50 15.37 15.74
CA GLY A 173 -16.72 16.19 15.74
C GLY A 173 -17.91 15.52 15.05
N VAL A 174 -17.66 14.65 14.07
CA VAL A 174 -18.70 13.79 13.45
C VAL A 174 -18.66 12.39 14.06
N LEU A 175 -17.46 11.85 14.29
CA LEU A 175 -17.21 10.56 14.92
C LEU A 175 -16.28 10.71 16.13
N THR A 176 -16.59 9.98 17.20
CA THR A 176 -15.66 9.79 18.33
C THR A 176 -14.74 8.64 18.00
N LEU A 177 -13.48 8.95 17.70
CA LEU A 177 -12.44 7.98 17.34
C LEU A 177 -11.39 7.95 18.45
N LYS A 178 -11.23 6.80 19.11
CA LYS A 178 -10.07 6.50 19.97
C LYS A 178 -9.21 5.48 19.24
N LYS A 179 -7.88 5.64 19.26
CA LYS A 179 -6.97 4.62 18.73
C LYS A 179 -7.23 3.32 19.51
N SER A 180 -7.33 2.20 18.79
CA SER A 180 -7.46 0.89 19.41
C SER A 180 -6.19 0.59 20.18
N THR A 181 -6.33 0.33 21.47
CA THR A 181 -5.23 -0.01 22.36
C THR A 181 -5.55 -1.27 23.13
N ILE A 182 -4.54 -2.09 23.36
CA ILE A 182 -4.59 -3.22 24.27
C ILE A 182 -3.97 -2.72 25.57
N GLU A 183 -4.72 -2.85 26.65
CA GLU A 183 -4.22 -2.59 28.00
C GLU A 183 -4.03 -3.92 28.73
N GLY A 184 -2.95 -4.04 29.48
CA GLY A 184 -2.72 -5.18 30.35
C GLY A 184 -1.56 -4.97 31.29
N THR A 185 -1.36 -5.93 32.19
CA THR A 185 -0.28 -5.92 33.16
C THR A 185 0.75 -6.97 32.79
N LEU A 186 1.97 -6.53 32.55
CA LEU A 186 3.13 -7.39 32.42
C LEU A 186 3.76 -7.59 33.82
N VAL A 187 3.91 -8.84 34.23
CA VAL A 187 4.61 -9.24 35.45
C VAL A 187 5.93 -9.90 35.06
N LEU A 188 7.03 -9.39 35.60
CA LEU A 188 8.39 -9.89 35.34
C LEU A 188 9.14 -10.08 36.66
N THR A 189 9.93 -11.15 36.75
CA THR A 189 10.88 -11.34 37.86
C THR A 189 12.08 -10.41 37.70
N HIS A 190 12.76 -10.09 38.82
CA HIS A 190 13.92 -9.17 38.84
C HIS A 190 15.01 -9.50 37.80
N LYS A 191 15.19 -10.79 37.50
CA LYS A 191 16.18 -11.29 36.53
C LYS A 191 16.02 -10.70 35.12
N TYR A 192 14.79 -10.43 34.68
CA TYR A 192 14.51 -10.04 33.28
C TYR A 192 14.13 -8.57 33.10
N VAL A 193 13.99 -7.80 34.19
CA VAL A 193 13.55 -6.39 34.14
C VAL A 193 14.44 -5.56 33.22
N GLY A 194 15.76 -5.62 33.41
CA GLY A 194 16.71 -4.87 32.57
C GLY A 194 16.66 -5.26 31.10
N SER A 195 16.57 -6.56 30.81
CA SER A 195 16.54 -7.07 29.44
C SER A 195 15.21 -6.78 28.71
N CYS A 196 14.10 -6.70 29.44
CA CYS A 196 12.78 -6.39 28.87
C CYS A 196 12.46 -4.90 28.81
N SER A 197 13.15 -4.06 29.59
CA SER A 197 12.90 -2.61 29.66
C SER A 197 12.94 -1.94 28.27
N ASN A 198 13.96 -2.22 27.46
CA ASN A 198 14.04 -1.66 26.10
C ASN A 198 12.89 -2.11 25.19
N ILE A 199 12.42 -3.35 25.34
CA ILE A 199 11.29 -3.88 24.57
C ILE A 199 10.00 -3.15 24.97
N VAL A 200 9.78 -2.99 26.28
CA VAL A 200 8.62 -2.28 26.83
C VAL A 200 8.60 -0.83 26.37
N HIS A 201 9.68 -0.08 26.55
CA HIS A 201 9.73 1.34 26.17
C HIS A 201 9.64 1.58 24.66
N SER A 202 10.01 0.61 23.81
CA SER A 202 9.93 0.76 22.35
C SER A 202 8.57 0.39 21.78
N LYS A 203 7.81 -0.50 22.43
CA LYS A 203 6.56 -1.07 21.89
C LYS A 203 5.31 -0.69 22.68
N ALA A 204 5.44 -0.22 23.91
CA ALA A 204 4.33 0.09 24.80
C ALA A 204 4.52 1.42 25.53
N SER A 205 3.40 2.02 25.93
CA SER A 205 3.35 3.14 26.86
C SER A 205 3.10 2.62 28.26
N ILE A 206 3.95 3.00 29.21
CA ILE A 206 3.82 2.58 30.61
C ILE A 206 2.80 3.49 31.31
N LEU A 207 1.67 2.92 31.74
CA LEU A 207 0.63 3.61 32.47
C LEU A 207 0.91 3.65 33.99
N ARG A 208 1.49 2.57 34.53
CA ARG A 208 1.82 2.44 35.95
C ARG A 208 2.93 1.42 36.16
N GLU A 209 3.76 1.68 37.16
CA GLU A 209 4.83 0.79 37.62
C GLU A 209 4.63 0.46 39.09
N ASP A 210 4.59 -0.82 39.43
CA ASP A 210 4.54 -1.29 40.80
C ASP A 210 5.71 -2.26 41.04
N TYR A 211 6.66 -1.85 41.88
CA TYR A 211 7.78 -2.69 42.30
C TYR A 211 7.33 -3.62 43.42
N THR A 212 7.73 -4.87 43.34
CA THR A 212 7.39 -5.91 44.31
C THR A 212 8.65 -6.63 44.79
N SER A 213 8.54 -7.39 45.88
CA SER A 213 9.65 -8.22 46.37
C SER A 213 10.12 -9.27 45.35
N GLU A 214 9.24 -9.70 44.45
CA GLU A 214 9.49 -10.76 43.47
C GLU A 214 9.90 -10.23 42.08
N GLY A 215 9.67 -8.95 41.82
CA GLY A 215 9.96 -8.33 40.52
C GLY A 215 9.20 -7.03 40.29
N ILE A 216 8.73 -6.81 39.07
CA ILE A 216 7.98 -5.61 38.67
C ILE A 216 6.66 -5.97 38.00
N LYS A 217 5.65 -5.13 38.23
CA LYS A 217 4.38 -5.14 37.52
C LYS A 217 4.24 -3.83 36.73
N TRP A 218 4.20 -3.93 35.42
CA TRP A 218 3.97 -2.80 34.53
C TRP A 218 2.57 -2.86 33.93
N ARG A 219 1.77 -1.83 34.18
CA ARG A 219 0.53 -1.64 33.43
C ARG A 219 0.86 -0.91 32.14
N LEU A 220 0.58 -1.54 31.02
CA LEU A 220 0.99 -1.10 29.69
C LEU A 220 -0.22 -0.83 28.81
N GLU A 221 -0.10 0.18 27.96
CA GLU A 221 -0.97 0.43 26.81
C GLU A 221 -0.16 0.28 25.52
N LEU A 222 -0.63 -0.53 24.58
CA LEU A 222 0.05 -0.77 23.30
C LEU A 222 -0.95 -0.87 22.16
N SER A 223 -0.48 -0.72 20.92
CA SER A 223 -1.34 -0.92 19.75
C SER A 223 -1.49 -2.41 19.44
N PRO A 224 -2.63 -2.88 18.88
CA PRO A 224 -2.77 -4.27 18.46
C PRO A 224 -1.68 -4.74 17.49
N GLY A 225 -1.15 -3.85 16.65
CA GLY A 225 -0.08 -4.18 15.71
C GLY A 225 1.29 -4.38 16.36
N ASP A 226 1.51 -3.82 17.56
CA ASP A 226 2.76 -3.99 18.29
C ASP A 226 2.73 -5.20 19.24
N PHE A 227 1.55 -5.79 19.50
CA PHE A 227 1.37 -6.82 20.51
C PHE A 227 2.09 -8.14 20.18
N ASP A 228 2.00 -8.60 18.93
CA ASP A 228 2.64 -9.86 18.51
C ASP A 228 4.17 -9.76 18.59
N ASP A 229 4.72 -8.65 18.10
CA ASP A 229 6.14 -8.31 18.22
C ASP A 229 6.58 -8.20 19.68
N PHE A 230 5.75 -7.58 20.52
CA PHE A 230 5.98 -7.40 21.94
C PHE A 230 6.04 -8.75 22.67
N GLN A 231 5.04 -9.63 22.49
CA GLN A 231 5.04 -10.98 23.07
C GLN A 231 6.22 -11.81 22.58
N SER A 232 6.53 -11.74 21.28
CA SER A 232 7.67 -12.46 20.68
C SER A 232 9.00 -11.99 21.26
N GLY A 233 9.17 -10.67 21.43
CA GLY A 233 10.34 -10.07 22.05
C GLY A 233 10.52 -10.50 23.50
N LEU A 234 9.45 -10.46 24.31
CA LEU A 234 9.47 -10.93 25.69
C LEU A 234 9.82 -12.42 25.78
N ASN A 235 9.16 -13.27 24.97
CA ASN A 235 9.40 -14.70 24.92
C ASN A 235 10.87 -15.05 24.62
N LYS A 236 11.50 -14.34 23.68
CA LYS A 236 12.90 -14.58 23.31
C LYS A 236 13.88 -14.36 24.47
N VAL A 237 13.62 -13.34 25.29
CA VAL A 237 14.51 -12.92 26.39
C VAL A 237 14.23 -13.71 27.67
N THR A 238 12.96 -13.94 27.97
CA THR A 238 12.51 -14.59 29.22
C THR A 238 12.37 -16.10 29.09
N LYS A 239 12.37 -16.63 27.85
CA LYS A 239 12.03 -18.03 27.55
C LYS A 239 10.64 -18.43 28.07
N GLY A 240 9.70 -17.48 28.09
CA GLY A 240 8.33 -17.67 28.57
C GLY A 240 8.14 -17.41 30.07
N ASP A 241 9.19 -17.01 30.78
CA ASP A 241 9.15 -16.66 32.20
C ASP A 241 8.66 -15.21 32.41
N TYR A 242 7.42 -14.95 31.98
CA TYR A 242 6.66 -13.72 32.21
C TYR A 242 5.16 -14.02 32.26
N GLN A 243 4.38 -13.10 32.83
CA GLN A 243 2.93 -13.18 32.80
C GLN A 243 2.34 -11.92 32.19
N TRP A 244 1.47 -12.08 31.18
CA TRP A 244 0.63 -11.01 30.66
C TRP A 244 -0.79 -11.20 31.16
N ILE A 245 -1.33 -10.20 31.85
CA ILE A 245 -2.69 -10.18 32.39
C ILE A 245 -3.48 -9.13 31.61
N PRO A 246 -4.36 -9.50 30.66
CA PRO A 246 -5.19 -8.54 29.95
C PRO A 246 -6.06 -7.74 30.92
N SER A 247 -6.12 -6.41 30.73
CA SER A 247 -7.18 -5.59 31.31
C SER A 247 -8.48 -6.01 30.61
N SER A 248 -9.52 -6.39 31.33
CA SER A 248 -10.70 -7.12 30.84
C SER A 248 -11.65 -6.33 29.91
N GLY A 249 -11.11 -5.55 28.97
CA GLY A 249 -11.82 -4.85 27.90
C GLY A 249 -11.18 -5.00 26.51
N GLY A 250 -10.11 -5.79 26.36
CA GLY A 250 -9.50 -6.12 25.08
C GLY A 250 -9.95 -7.49 24.60
N VAL A 251 -10.52 -7.54 23.39
CA VAL A 251 -10.98 -8.74 22.70
C VAL A 251 -9.92 -9.84 22.78
N ALA A 252 -10.26 -10.96 23.43
CA ALA A 252 -9.51 -12.19 23.27
C ALA A 252 -9.62 -12.57 21.79
N VAL A 253 -8.50 -12.52 21.07
CA VAL A 253 -8.38 -13.23 19.80
C VAL A 253 -8.27 -14.68 20.21
N GLU A 254 -9.38 -15.41 20.13
CA GLU A 254 -9.35 -16.86 20.14
C GLU A 254 -8.61 -17.27 18.85
N ASP A 255 -7.43 -17.87 19.01
CA ASP A 255 -6.76 -18.57 17.93
C ASP A 255 -7.66 -19.76 17.54
N ASP A 256 -8.29 -19.66 16.36
CA ASP A 256 -8.95 -20.78 15.69
C ASP A 256 -7.91 -21.90 15.46
N GLU A 257 -7.94 -22.91 16.32
CA GLU A 257 -7.34 -24.21 16.08
C GLU A 257 -7.95 -24.80 14.80
N LYS A 258 -7.18 -24.78 13.70
CA LYS A 258 -7.53 -25.50 12.49
C LYS A 258 -7.40 -27.00 12.73
N ASP A 259 -8.54 -27.64 12.96
CA ASP A 259 -8.81 -29.02 12.56
C ASP A 259 -8.80 -29.09 11.02
N ASP A 260 -7.87 -29.85 10.44
CA ASP A 260 -8.17 -30.65 9.25
C ASP A 260 -7.31 -31.91 9.25
N GLY A 261 -8.00 -33.05 9.16
CA GLY A 261 -7.43 -34.37 9.28
C GLY A 261 -6.90 -34.95 7.97
N GLY A 262 -6.20 -36.07 8.12
CA GLY A 262 -6.22 -37.14 7.12
C GLY A 262 -4.90 -37.44 6.42
N GLY A 263 -4.19 -38.48 6.90
CA GLY A 263 -3.01 -39.00 6.20
C GLY A 263 -2.54 -40.39 6.69
N LYS A 264 -3.25 -41.43 6.24
CA LYS A 264 -2.97 -42.88 6.37
C LYS A 264 -1.50 -43.29 6.58
N GLY A 265 -1.25 -44.10 7.61
CA GLY A 265 -0.01 -44.88 7.77
C GLY A 265 -0.23 -46.22 8.48
N LYS A 266 -0.51 -47.28 7.71
CA LYS A 266 -0.55 -48.70 8.15
C LYS A 266 0.75 -49.11 8.88
N LYS A 267 0.64 -49.75 10.06
CA LYS A 267 1.55 -50.87 10.44
C LYS A 267 1.01 -51.76 11.58
N LYS A 268 0.52 -52.93 11.15
CA LYS A 268 0.56 -54.29 11.74
C LYS A 268 0.64 -54.45 13.28
N LYS A 269 -0.48 -54.87 13.87
CA LYS A 269 -0.56 -55.67 15.11
C LYS A 269 -0.02 -57.09 14.84
N LYS A 270 1.08 -57.49 15.49
CA LYS A 270 1.53 -58.89 15.55
C LYS A 270 1.15 -59.45 16.92
N LYS A 271 0.04 -60.19 16.98
CA LYS A 271 -0.30 -61.07 18.11
C LYS A 271 0.71 -62.22 18.13
N LYS A 272 1.40 -62.42 19.26
CA LYS A 272 2.02 -63.71 19.60
C LYS A 272 1.31 -64.24 20.85
N LYS A 273 0.53 -65.30 20.68
CA LYS A 273 -0.01 -66.18 21.73
C LYS A 273 0.79 -67.48 21.67
N GLY A 274 1.06 -68.07 22.83
CA GLY A 274 1.63 -69.41 23.03
C GLY A 274 3.13 -69.36 23.32
N GLY A 275 3.65 -69.95 24.39
CA GLY A 275 3.06 -70.72 25.48
C GLY A 275 4.21 -71.41 26.23
N LYS A 276 4.07 -71.57 27.54
CA LYS A 276 4.29 -72.80 28.32
C LYS A 276 3.98 -72.49 29.78
#